data_AF-U2Q7X3-F1
#
_entry.id   AF-U2Q7X3-F1
#
_cell.length_a   1.000
_cell.length_b   1.000
_cell.length_c   1.000
_cell.angle_alpha   90.00
_cell.angle_beta   90.00
_cell.angle_gamma   90.00
#
_symmetry.space_group_name_H-M   'P 1'
#
loop_
_entity.id
_entity.type
_entity.pdbx_description
1 polymer ?
#
loop_
_entity_poly.entity_id
_entity_poly.type
_entity_poly.pdbx_seq_one_letter_code
_entity_poly.pdbx_strand_id
1 'polypeptide(L)'
;MADKGYTGLGMITSERKPAGGELTETQKQYNKAINTLRAPVERAIANLKTWRTLHTGHRRPLHTFPETITAIIALEFFKNSFA
;
A
#
# COMPACT_ATOMS: atom_id res chain seq x y z
N MET A 1 -14.38 -0.63 -4.90
CA MET A 1 -14.26 -2.08 -4.64
C MET A 1 -13.01 -2.55 -5.35
N ALA A 2 -11.93 -2.80 -4.61
CA ALA A 2 -10.70 -3.34 -5.20
C ALA A 2 -10.84 -4.86 -5.27
N ASP A 3 -10.63 -5.41 -6.46
CA ASP A 3 -10.67 -6.84 -6.69
C ASP A 3 -9.51 -7.51 -5.93
N LYS A 4 -9.84 -8.42 -5.01
CA LYS A 4 -8.87 -9.32 -4.36
C LYS A 4 -8.24 -10.31 -5.34
N GLY A 5 -8.59 -10.22 -6.63
CA GLY A 5 -8.09 -10.99 -7.76
C GLY A 5 -6.66 -10.68 -8.20
N TYR A 6 -6.09 -9.51 -7.90
CA TYR A 6 -4.77 -9.15 -8.43
C TYR A 6 -3.61 -9.83 -7.66
N THR A 7 -3.22 -11.02 -8.12
CA THR A 7 -2.00 -11.73 -7.72
C THR A 7 -0.89 -11.41 -8.72
N GLY A 8 -0.44 -10.16 -8.78
CA GLY A 8 0.57 -9.70 -9.74
C GLY A 8 1.85 -9.26 -9.03
N LEU A 9 3.00 -9.78 -9.48
CA LEU A 9 4.38 -9.41 -9.09
C LEU A 9 4.96 -9.93 -7.75
N GLY A 10 4.49 -11.06 -7.21
CA GLY A 10 5.18 -11.69 -6.07
C GLY A 10 5.07 -10.93 -4.73
N MET A 11 4.16 -9.97 -4.64
CA MET A 11 3.84 -9.28 -3.39
C MET A 11 3.19 -10.24 -2.38
N ILE A 12 3.45 -10.03 -1.09
CA ILE A 12 2.79 -10.77 0.00
C ILE A 12 1.27 -10.55 -0.11
N THR A 13 0.53 -11.61 -0.41
CA THR A 13 -0.92 -11.62 -0.55
C THR A 13 -1.60 -12.19 0.68
N SER A 14 -2.77 -11.63 1.01
CA SER A 14 -3.67 -12.24 1.97
C SER A 14 -4.14 -13.61 1.47
N GLU A 15 -4.26 -14.56 2.38
CA GLU A 15 -4.84 -15.88 2.14
C GLU A 15 -6.25 -15.76 1.59
N ARG A 16 -6.51 -16.45 0.47
CA ARG A 16 -7.84 -16.48 -0.16
C ARG A 16 -8.75 -17.44 0.59
N LYS A 17 -10.03 -17.11 0.63
CA LYS A 17 -11.04 -18.02 1.15
C LYS A 17 -11.09 -19.28 0.27
N PRO A 18 -10.96 -20.49 0.84
CA PRO A 18 -11.05 -21.72 0.06
C PRO A 18 -12.46 -21.93 -0.48
N ALA A 19 -12.58 -22.66 -1.60
CA ALA A 19 -13.89 -22.98 -2.18
C ALA A 19 -14.71 -23.82 -1.20
N GLY A 20 -15.90 -23.33 -0.82
CA GLY A 20 -16.81 -24.03 0.09
C GLY A 20 -16.41 -24.02 1.58
N GLY A 21 -15.38 -23.26 1.98
CA GLY A 21 -14.90 -23.21 3.36
C GLY A 21 -14.66 -21.79 3.88
N GLU A 22 -14.53 -21.65 5.19
CA GLU A 22 -14.15 -20.39 5.85
C GLU A 22 -12.64 -20.29 6.07
N LEU A 23 -12.14 -19.06 6.20
CA LEU A 23 -10.77 -18.83 6.67
C LEU A 23 -10.65 -19.28 8.14
N THR A 24 -9.55 -19.94 8.47
CA THR A 24 -9.20 -20.21 9.87
C THR A 24 -8.93 -18.90 10.61
N GLU A 25 -9.05 -18.93 11.94
CA GLU A 25 -8.83 -17.71 12.75
C GLU A 25 -7.40 -17.16 12.57
N THR A 26 -6.40 -18.04 12.48
CA THR A 26 -5.02 -17.68 12.18
C THR A 26 -4.88 -16.99 10.82
N GLN A 27 -5.55 -17.51 9.78
CA GLN A 27 -5.55 -16.89 8.45
C GLN A 27 -6.22 -15.51 8.47
N LYS A 28 -7.30 -15.34 9.24
CA LYS A 28 -7.96 -14.03 9.41
C LYS A 28 -7.02 -13.03 10.09
N GLN A 29 -6.30 -13.44 11.12
CA GLN A 29 -5.34 -12.58 11.83
C GLN A 29 -4.17 -12.17 10.91
N TYR A 30 -3.60 -13.11 10.18
CA TYR A 30 -2.58 -12.85 9.16
C TYR A 30 -3.07 -11.87 8.09
N ASN A 31 -4.25 -12.12 7.54
CA ASN A 31 -4.88 -11.25 6.55
C ASN A 31 -5.15 -9.85 7.11
N LYS A 32 -5.56 -9.74 8.37
CA LYS A 32 -5.77 -8.45 9.03
C LYS A 32 -4.46 -7.66 9.10
N ALA A 33 -3.38 -8.30 9.55
CA ALA A 33 -2.06 -7.65 9.63
C ALA A 33 -1.59 -7.12 8.26
N ILE A 34 -1.68 -7.94 7.21
CA ILE A 34 -1.29 -7.53 5.86
C ILE A 34 -2.18 -6.42 5.33
N ASN A 35 -3.50 -6.53 5.50
CA ASN A 35 -4.43 -5.52 4.98
C ASN A 35 -4.27 -4.17 5.70
N THR A 36 -3.91 -4.17 6.98
CA THR A 36 -3.59 -2.94 7.73
C THR A 36 -2.38 -2.20 7.13
N LEU A 37 -1.37 -2.92 6.63
CA LEU A 37 -0.20 -2.34 5.95
C LEU A 37 -0.51 -1.95 4.50
N ARG A 38 -1.29 -2.75 3.79
CA ARG A 38 -1.63 -2.54 2.37
C ARG A 38 -2.50 -1.31 2.15
N ALA A 39 -3.51 -1.09 3.00
CA ALA A 39 -4.46 0.01 2.86
C ALA A 39 -3.80 1.42 2.78
N PRO A 40 -2.85 1.81 3.65
CA PRO A 40 -2.17 3.10 3.54
C PRO A 40 -1.27 3.18 2.29
N VAL A 41 -0.60 2.09 1.90
CA VAL A 41 0.27 2.06 0.70
C VAL A 41 -0.56 2.24 -0.58
N GLU A 42 -1.65 1.48 -0.74
CA GLU A 42 -2.54 1.61 -1.90
C GLU A 42 -3.17 3.01 -1.97
N ARG A 43 -3.55 3.57 -0.81
CA ARG A 43 -4.06 4.95 -0.73
C ARG A 43 -3.01 5.96 -1.16
N ALA A 44 -1.75 5.79 -0.75
CA ALA A 44 -0.65 6.64 -1.17
C ALA A 44 -0.43 6.56 -2.69
N ILE A 45 -0.35 5.34 -3.25
CA ILE A 45 -0.22 5.11 -4.70
C ILE A 45 -1.40 5.72 -5.46
N ALA A 46 -2.63 5.54 -5.00
CA ALA A 46 -3.82 6.12 -5.63
C ALA A 46 -3.78 7.65 -5.59
N ASN A 47 -3.38 8.26 -4.47
CA ASN A 47 -3.23 9.71 -4.36
C ASN A 47 -2.11 10.27 -5.25
N LEU A 48 -1.04 9.49 -5.48
CA LEU A 48 0.02 9.82 -6.43
C LEU A 48 -0.47 9.71 -7.89
N LYS A 49 -1.09 8.59 -8.26
CA LYS A 49 -1.64 8.35 -9.61
C LYS A 49 -2.70 9.38 -10.02
N THR A 50 -3.52 9.81 -9.06
CA THR A 50 -4.55 10.85 -9.29
C THR A 50 -4.01 12.27 -9.16
N TRP A 51 -2.69 12.43 -9.01
CA TRP A 51 -2.02 13.71 -8.79
C TRP A 51 -2.56 14.50 -7.58
N ARG A 52 -3.40 13.91 -6.72
CA ARG A 52 -4.02 14.61 -5.58
C ARG A 52 -2.97 15.10 -4.60
N THR A 53 -1.96 14.28 -4.26
CA THR A 53 -0.86 14.69 -3.36
C THR A 53 -0.05 15.85 -3.95
N LEU A 54 0.17 15.83 -5.27
CA LEU A 54 0.99 16.83 -5.97
C LEU A 54 0.20 18.13 -6.23
N HIS A 55 -1.09 18.02 -6.53
CA HIS A 55 -1.99 19.14 -6.84
C HIS A 55 -2.53 19.85 -5.58
N THR A 56 -2.79 19.12 -4.49
CA THR A 56 -3.11 19.77 -3.19
C THR A 56 -1.87 20.38 -2.52
N GLY A 57 -0.69 20.15 -3.09
CA GLY A 57 0.62 20.51 -2.55
C GLY A 57 1.13 21.92 -2.82
N HIS A 58 0.42 22.79 -3.56
CA HIS A 58 0.80 24.22 -3.55
C HIS A 58 0.45 24.93 -2.21
N ARG A 59 -0.32 24.28 -1.32
CA ARG A 59 -0.74 24.84 -0.02
C ARG A 59 -0.25 24.05 1.21
N ARG A 60 0.67 23.08 1.06
CA ARG A 60 1.33 22.47 2.23
C ARG A 60 2.43 23.41 2.73
N PRO A 61 2.64 23.55 4.04
CA PRO A 61 3.74 24.36 4.54
C PRO A 61 5.07 23.86 3.97
N LEU A 62 5.89 24.77 3.43
CA LEU A 62 7.19 24.43 2.84
C LEU A 62 8.09 23.63 3.80
N HIS A 63 7.89 23.76 5.11
CA HIS A 63 8.64 23.02 6.12
C HIS A 63 8.37 21.50 6.13
N THR A 64 7.27 21.00 5.57
CA THR A 64 6.98 19.55 5.47
C THR A 64 7.47 18.92 4.16
N PHE A 65 7.97 19.74 3.24
CA PHE A 65 8.46 19.30 1.93
C PHE A 65 9.69 18.38 2.03
N PRO A 66 10.69 18.63 2.91
CA PRO A 66 11.84 17.74 3.08
C PRO A 66 11.44 16.34 3.54
N GLU A 67 10.46 16.23 4.44
CA GLU A 67 9.97 14.94 4.95
C GLU A 67 9.27 14.14 3.86
N THR A 68 8.48 14.82 3.02
CA THR A 68 7.80 14.21 1.88
C THR A 68 8.79 13.67 0.84
N ILE A 69 9.82 14.46 0.49
CA ILE A 69 10.90 14.03 -0.41
C ILE A 69 11.65 12.84 0.18
N THR A 70 12.00 12.90 1.46
CA THR A 70 12.74 11.83 2.14
C THR A 70 11.94 10.53 2.14
N ALA A 71 10.64 10.59 2.41
CA ALA A 71 9.76 9.42 2.37
C ALA A 71 9.68 8.81 0.96
N ILE A 72 9.56 9.64 -0.08
CA ILE A 72 9.53 9.15 -1.48
C ILE A 72 10.86 8.50 -1.85
N ILE A 73 11.99 9.12 -1.49
CA ILE A 73 13.33 8.56 -1.74
C ILE A 73 13.50 7.22 -1.01
N ALA A 74 13.12 7.14 0.26
CA ALA A 74 13.21 5.90 1.04
C ALA A 74 12.36 4.77 0.44
N LEU A 75 11.15 5.10 -0.05
CA LEU A 75 10.30 4.14 -0.76
C LEU A 75 10.93 3.66 -2.07
N GLU A 76 11.62 4.54 -2.80
CA GLU A 76 12.32 4.14 -4.03
C GLU A 76 13.55 3.27 -3.77
N PHE A 77 14.35 3.61 -2.76
CA PHE A 77 15.45 2.74 -2.34
C PHE A 77 14.96 1.38 -1.87
N PHE A 78 13.88 1.33 -1.09
CA PHE A 78 13.25 0.09 -0.67
C PHE A 78 12.81 -0.73 -1.89
N LYS A 79 12.15 -0.11 -2.87
CA LYS A 79 11.75 -0.79 -4.11
C LYS A 79 12.94 -1.39 -4.85
N ASN A 80 14.06 -0.66 -4.97
CA ASN A 80 15.24 -1.12 -5.71
C ASN A 80 16.14 -2.09 -4.93
N SER A 81 16.03 -2.13 -3.61
CA SER A 81 16.84 -3.02 -2.76
C SER A 81 16.20 -4.40 -2.56
N PHE A 82 14.88 -4.51 -2.83
CA PHE A 82 14.11 -5.74 -2.66
C PHE A 82 13.41 -6.19 -3.96
N ALA A 83 13.84 -5.66 -5.11
CA ALA A 83 13.50 -6.16 -6.45
C ALA A 83 14.63 -7.06 -6.97
#